data_AF-A0A6N8UJ78-F1
#
_entry.id   AF-A0A6N8UJ78-F1
#
_cell.length_a   1.000
_cell.length_b   1.000
_cell.length_c   1.000
_cell.angle_alpha   90.00
_cell.angle_beta   90.00
_cell.angle_gamma   90.00
#
_symmetry.space_group_name_H-M   'P 1'
#
loop_
_entity.id
_entity.type
_entity.pdbx_description
1 polymer ?
#
loop_
_entity_poly.entity_id
_entity_poly.type
_entity_poly.pdbx_seq_one_letter_code
_entity_poly.pdbx_strand_id
1 'polypeptide(L)'
;MSFKTELKLKGINITDKEIEQLRQLASQEKRMDVAIKVNELNETGFFSTLIMVTALARSLNELMYGIDESNLKFKLKQDFKALKRLTGKVSQQFEKQNKQNKDLMHGYMLYSDDFNELIYSHMDRINENTRKVSLRHNI
;
A
#
# COMPACT_ATOMS: atom_id res chain seq x y z
N MET A 1 -8.48 24.26 -3.42
CA MET A 1 -9.31 24.41 -2.20
C MET A 1 -8.97 23.29 -1.23
N SER A 2 -8.93 23.55 0.08
CA SER A 2 -8.63 22.52 1.08
C SER A 2 -9.92 21.91 1.64
N PHE A 3 -9.89 20.63 2.02
CA PHE A 3 -11.02 19.93 2.68
C PHE A 3 -11.57 20.72 3.89
N LYS A 4 -10.67 21.31 4.70
CA LYS A 4 -11.03 22.20 5.82
C LYS A 4 -11.75 23.47 5.36
N THR A 5 -11.33 24.06 4.24
CA THR A 5 -11.97 25.24 3.65
C THR A 5 -13.39 24.91 3.18
N GLU A 6 -13.58 23.76 2.54
CA GLU A 6 -14.89 23.30 2.06
C GLU A 6 -15.89 23.08 3.20
N LEU A 7 -15.44 22.42 4.28
CA LEU A 7 -16.26 22.19 5.48
C LEU A 7 -16.66 23.51 6.15
N LYS A 8 -15.73 24.45 6.27
CA LYS A 8 -16.00 25.80 6.79
C LYS A 8 -17.00 26.56 5.92
N LEU A 9 -16.88 26.48 4.59
CA LEU A 9 -17.82 27.10 3.65
C LEU A 9 -19.23 26.52 3.76
N LYS A 10 -19.36 25.26 4.20
CA LYS A 10 -20.65 24.60 4.51
C LYS A 10 -21.14 24.86 5.94
N GLY A 11 -20.50 25.75 6.70
CA GLY A 11 -20.88 26.08 8.07
C GLY A 11 -20.50 25.02 9.11
N ILE A 12 -19.72 24.00 8.73
CA ILE A 12 -19.28 22.95 9.63
C ILE A 12 -18.01 23.40 10.34
N ASN A 13 -18.13 23.74 11.61
CA ASN A 13 -17.02 24.24 12.42
C ASN A 13 -16.48 23.13 13.33
N ILE A 14 -15.40 22.51 12.88
CA ILE A 14 -14.76 21.35 13.54
C ILE A 14 -13.26 21.59 13.72
N THR A 15 -12.70 20.93 14.73
CA THR A 15 -11.28 21.00 15.10
C THR A 15 -10.40 20.27 14.09
N ASP A 16 -9.10 20.57 14.09
CA ASP A 16 -8.13 19.88 13.21
C ASP A 16 -8.05 18.37 13.49
N LYS A 17 -8.29 17.95 14.73
CA LYS A 17 -8.34 16.54 15.11
C LYS A 17 -9.55 15.83 14.50
N GLU A 18 -10.72 16.47 14.51
CA GLU A 18 -11.94 15.94 13.90
C GLU A 18 -11.84 15.91 12.37
N ILE A 19 -11.18 16.91 11.77
CA ILE A 19 -10.89 16.91 10.33
C ILE A 19 -10.04 15.71 9.94
N GLU A 20 -9.03 15.38 10.75
CA GLU A 20 -8.19 14.22 10.48
C GLU A 20 -8.95 12.90 10.61
N GLN A 21 -9.80 12.78 11.63
CA GLN A 21 -10.68 11.62 11.80
C GLN A 21 -11.65 11.46 10.62
N LEU A 22 -12.27 12.54 10.15
CA LEU A 22 -13.16 12.52 8.98
C LEU A 22 -12.44 12.14 7.69
N ARG A 23 -11.19 12.58 7.52
CA ARG A 23 -10.37 12.16 6.37
C ARG A 23 -10.07 10.67 6.42
N GLN A 24 -9.75 10.14 7.59
CA GLN A 24 -9.51 8.71 7.76
C GLN A 24 -10.77 7.89 7.47
N LEU A 25 -11.93 8.30 8.00
CA LEU A 25 -13.22 7.67 7.72
C LEU A 25 -13.58 7.71 6.23
N ALA A 26 -13.47 8.88 5.60
CA ALA A 26 -13.74 9.02 4.17
C ALA A 26 -12.77 8.20 3.30
N SER A 27 -11.51 8.08 3.71
CA SER A 27 -10.54 7.21 3.05
C SER A 27 -10.92 5.74 3.20
N GLN A 28 -11.34 5.31 4.39
CA GLN A 28 -11.80 3.94 4.66
C GLN A 28 -13.06 3.59 3.85
N GLU A 29 -14.06 4.47 3.83
CA GLU A 29 -15.28 4.28 3.03
C GLU A 29 -14.95 4.18 1.54
N LYS A 30 -14.13 5.10 1.02
CA LYS A 30 -13.69 5.06 -0.38
C LYS A 30 -12.95 3.76 -0.73
N ARG A 31 -12.10 3.25 0.17
CA ARG A 31 -11.41 1.96 0.00
C ARG A 31 -12.40 0.79 0.01
N MET A 32 -13.38 0.81 0.90
CA MET A 32 -14.44 -0.21 0.93
C MET A 32 -15.28 -0.19 -0.35
N ASP A 33 -15.68 0.98 -0.85
CA ASP A 33 -16.46 1.10 -2.09
C ASP A 33 -15.69 0.55 -3.30
N VAL A 34 -14.38 0.78 -3.36
CA VAL A 34 -13.51 0.21 -4.40
C VAL A 34 -13.42 -1.31 -4.25
N ALA A 35 -13.23 -1.81 -3.03
CA ALA A 35 -13.17 -3.25 -2.76
C ALA A 35 -14.49 -3.95 -3.11
N ILE A 36 -15.63 -3.31 -2.81
CA ILE A 36 -16.96 -3.79 -3.17
C ILE A 36 -17.11 -3.86 -4.68
N LYS A 37 -16.77 -2.79 -5.42
CA LYS A 37 -16.83 -2.80 -6.90
C LYS A 37 -15.95 -3.88 -7.52
N VAL A 38 -14.75 -4.09 -6.99
CA VAL A 38 -13.85 -5.17 -7.44
C VAL A 38 -14.48 -6.55 -7.18
N ASN A 39 -15.15 -6.73 -6.04
CA ASN A 39 -15.90 -7.96 -5.74
C ASN A 39 -17.14 -8.14 -6.62
N GLU A 40 -17.86 -7.07 -6.94
CA GLU A 40 -19.05 -7.10 -7.81
C GLU A 40 -18.71 -7.42 -9.27
N LEU A 41 -17.48 -7.13 -9.72
CA LEU A 41 -16.98 -7.52 -11.04
C LEU A 41 -16.70 -9.03 -11.18
N ASN A 42 -17.03 -9.84 -10.17
CA ASN A 42 -16.50 -11.20 -10.03
C ASN A 42 -17.48 -12.15 -9.32
N GLU A 43 -18.25 -12.94 -10.07
CA GLU A 43 -19.19 -13.95 -9.53
C GLU A 43 -18.52 -15.04 -8.66
N THR A 44 -17.18 -15.16 -8.65
CA THR A 44 -16.45 -16.27 -8.01
C THR A 44 -15.33 -15.88 -7.04
N GLY A 45 -15.10 -14.59 -6.72
CA GLY A 45 -14.04 -14.16 -5.79
C GLY A 45 -12.59 -14.39 -6.29
N PHE A 46 -12.40 -15.03 -7.45
CA PHE A 46 -11.11 -15.31 -8.07
C PHE A 46 -10.33 -14.04 -8.46
N PHE A 47 -10.93 -13.13 -9.25
CA PHE A 47 -10.30 -11.88 -9.65
C PHE A 47 -9.90 -11.00 -8.46
N SER A 48 -10.75 -10.88 -7.43
CA SER A 48 -10.44 -10.12 -6.22
C SER A 48 -9.21 -10.67 -5.51
N THR A 49 -9.15 -12.00 -5.34
CA THR A 49 -7.99 -12.67 -4.73
C THR A 49 -6.74 -12.51 -5.59
N LEU A 50 -6.88 -12.66 -6.91
CA LEU A 50 -5.78 -12.49 -7.85
C LEU A 50 -5.22 -11.06 -7.80
N ILE A 51 -6.07 -10.03 -7.81
CA ILE A 51 -5.67 -8.62 -7.67
C ILE A 51 -4.91 -8.40 -6.37
N MET A 52 -5.42 -8.90 -5.25
CA MET A 52 -4.74 -8.74 -3.96
C MET A 52 -3.36 -9.40 -3.95
N VAL A 53 -3.25 -10.64 -4.46
CA VAL A 53 -1.98 -11.36 -4.50
C VAL A 53 -0.97 -10.66 -5.42
N THR A 54 -1.40 -10.18 -6.60
CA THR A 54 -0.50 -9.50 -7.54
C THR A 54 -0.12 -8.10 -7.06
N ALA A 55 -1.04 -7.37 -6.42
CA ALA A 55 -0.76 -6.07 -5.80
C ALA A 55 0.21 -6.22 -4.61
N LEU A 56 0.06 -7.27 -3.81
CA LEU A 56 1.01 -7.61 -2.75
C LEU A 56 2.37 -8.00 -3.33
N ALA A 57 2.41 -8.78 -4.42
CA ALA A 57 3.66 -9.11 -5.10
C ALA A 57 4.38 -7.86 -5.61
N ARG A 58 3.64 -6.88 -6.14
CA ARG A 58 4.19 -5.57 -6.54
C ARG A 58 4.79 -4.83 -5.34
N SER A 59 4.02 -4.69 -4.26
CA SER A 59 4.45 -3.98 -3.05
C SER A 59 5.66 -4.64 -2.39
N LEU A 60 5.66 -5.98 -2.32
CA LEU A 60 6.79 -6.77 -1.84
C LEU A 60 8.02 -6.56 -2.72
N ASN A 61 7.85 -6.50 -4.05
CA ASN A 61 8.96 -6.25 -4.97
C ASN A 61 9.62 -4.90 -4.70
N GLU A 62 8.81 -3.85 -4.52
CA GLU A 62 9.27 -2.50 -4.18
C GLU A 62 10.04 -2.50 -2.85
N LEU A 63 9.47 -3.11 -1.80
CA LEU A 63 10.13 -3.26 -0.49
C LEU A 63 11.49 -3.95 -0.60
N MET A 64 11.60 -4.99 -1.42
CA MET A 64 12.82 -5.76 -1.62
C MET A 64 13.94 -4.98 -2.35
N TYR A 65 13.65 -3.84 -2.97
CA TYR A 65 14.70 -2.92 -3.46
C TYR A 65 15.35 -2.12 -2.33
N GLY A 66 14.72 -2.02 -1.16
CA GLY A 66 15.29 -1.36 0.02
C GLY A 66 16.30 -2.19 0.81
N ILE A 67 16.51 -3.47 0.44
CA ILE A 67 17.39 -4.39 1.16
C ILE A 67 18.76 -4.47 0.47
N ASP A 68 19.84 -4.23 1.22
CA ASP A 68 21.20 -4.53 0.76
C ASP A 68 21.48 -6.04 0.82
N GLU A 69 21.54 -6.66 -0.36
CA GLU A 69 21.78 -8.07 -0.58
C GLU A 69 23.22 -8.52 -0.25
N SER A 70 24.15 -7.58 0.00
CA SER A 70 25.53 -7.89 0.41
C SER A 70 25.58 -8.60 1.76
N ASN A 71 24.64 -8.29 2.66
CA ASN A 71 24.57 -8.81 4.03
C ASN A 71 23.91 -10.20 4.13
N LEU A 72 23.41 -10.75 3.02
CA LEU A 72 22.71 -12.04 3.01
C LEU A 72 23.69 -13.20 2.77
N LYS A 73 23.54 -14.28 3.56
CA LYS A 73 24.26 -15.55 3.35
C LYS A 73 23.91 -16.17 2.00
N PHE A 74 24.83 -16.94 1.41
CA PHE A 74 24.76 -17.42 0.03
C PHE A 74 23.40 -18.00 -0.40
N LYS A 75 22.86 -18.99 0.33
CA LYS A 75 21.60 -19.63 -0.04
C LYS A 75 20.40 -18.68 0.07
N LEU A 76 20.31 -17.93 1.17
CA LEU A 76 19.28 -16.91 1.37
C LEU A 76 19.35 -15.82 0.30
N LYS A 77 20.56 -15.38 -0.08
CA LYS A 77 20.79 -14.41 -1.14
C LYS A 77 20.28 -14.90 -2.50
N GLN A 78 20.50 -16.17 -2.84
CA GLN A 78 19.98 -16.77 -4.06
C GLN A 78 18.45 -16.80 -4.06
N ASP A 79 17.84 -17.29 -2.97
CA ASP A 79 16.39 -17.41 -2.86
C ASP A 79 15.72 -16.03 -2.85
N PHE A 80 16.32 -15.04 -2.17
CA PHE A 80 15.88 -13.65 -2.17
C PHE A 80 15.90 -13.03 -3.56
N LYS A 81 17.00 -13.20 -4.32
CA LYS A 81 17.09 -12.73 -5.71
C LYS A 81 16.05 -13.39 -6.61
N ALA A 82 15.79 -14.68 -6.41
CA ALA A 82 14.76 -15.40 -7.15
C ALA A 82 13.37 -14.83 -6.86
N LEU A 83 13.03 -14.62 -5.57
CA LEU A 83 11.78 -14.01 -5.15
C LEU A 83 11.62 -12.60 -5.72
N LYS A 84 12.67 -11.77 -5.69
CA LYS A 84 12.68 -10.40 -6.23
C LYS A 84 12.34 -10.41 -7.70
N ARG A 85 12.98 -11.30 -8.45
CA ARG A 85 12.74 -11.41 -9.89
C ARG A 85 11.33 -11.91 -10.19
N LEU A 86 10.83 -12.90 -9.44
CA LEU A 86 9.53 -13.52 -9.70
C LEU A 86 8.37 -12.59 -9.36
N THR A 87 8.43 -11.91 -8.21
CA THR A 87 7.41 -10.92 -7.81
C THR A 87 7.27 -9.81 -8.84
N GLY A 88 8.39 -9.22 -9.28
CA GLY A 88 8.38 -8.20 -10.34
C GLY A 88 7.87 -8.72 -11.69
N LYS A 89 8.18 -9.97 -12.05
CA LYS A 89 7.65 -10.58 -13.29
C LYS A 89 6.13 -10.77 -13.23
N VAL A 90 5.62 -11.24 -12.10
CA VAL A 90 4.19 -11.50 -11.91
C VAL A 90 3.39 -10.19 -12.00
N SER A 91 3.84 -9.13 -11.30
CA SER A 91 3.18 -7.82 -11.36
C SER A 91 3.18 -7.23 -12.78
N GLN A 92 4.33 -7.27 -13.46
CA GLN A 92 4.44 -6.80 -14.85
C GLN A 92 3.54 -7.57 -15.83
N GLN A 93 3.40 -8.89 -15.67
CA GLN A 93 2.50 -9.67 -16.52
C GLN A 93 1.04 -9.34 -16.24
N PHE A 94 0.66 -9.19 -14.97
CA PHE A 94 -0.70 -8.78 -14.59
C PHE A 94 -1.05 -7.42 -15.19
N GLU A 95 -0.18 -6.42 -15.04
CA GLU A 95 -0.36 -5.09 -15.63
C GLU A 95 -0.47 -5.15 -17.15
N LYS A 96 0.42 -5.91 -17.82
CA LYS A 96 0.43 -6.04 -19.28
C LYS A 96 -0.86 -6.68 -19.81
N GLN A 97 -1.35 -7.73 -19.16
CA GLN A 97 -2.56 -8.45 -19.58
C GLN A 97 -3.83 -7.62 -19.36
N ASN A 98 -3.87 -6.84 -18.29
CA ASN A 98 -5.09 -6.15 -17.85
C ASN A 98 -5.11 -4.65 -18.19
N LYS A 99 -4.08 -4.13 -18.88
CA LYS A 99 -3.93 -2.69 -19.20
C LYS A 99 -5.15 -2.00 -19.83
N GLN A 100 -6.00 -2.75 -20.53
CA GLN A 100 -7.19 -2.20 -21.19
C GLN A 100 -8.40 -2.08 -20.25
N ASN A 101 -8.42 -2.82 -19.14
CA ASN A 101 -9.48 -2.77 -18.14
C ASN A 101 -9.13 -1.71 -17.09
N LYS A 102 -9.62 -0.48 -17.31
CA LYS A 102 -9.30 0.68 -16.46
C LYS A 102 -9.77 0.51 -15.01
N ASP A 103 -10.95 -0.04 -14.78
CA ASP A 103 -11.50 -0.20 -13.43
C ASP A 103 -10.73 -1.26 -12.64
N LEU A 104 -10.40 -2.37 -13.29
CA LEU A 104 -9.54 -3.42 -12.71
C LEU A 104 -8.15 -2.87 -12.35
N MET A 105 -7.54 -2.12 -13.27
CA MET A 105 -6.24 -1.49 -13.02
C MET A 105 -6.30 -0.44 -11.92
N HIS A 106 -7.40 0.31 -11.82
CA HIS A 106 -7.60 1.26 -10.74
C HIS A 106 -7.66 0.57 -9.38
N GLY A 107 -8.44 -0.52 -9.26
CA GLY A 107 -8.50 -1.33 -8.05
C GLY A 107 -7.14 -1.94 -7.69
N TYR A 108 -6.44 -2.50 -8.68
CA TYR A 108 -5.08 -3.06 -8.49
C TYR A 108 -4.08 -2.02 -7.96
N MET A 109 -4.07 -0.81 -8.53
CA MET A 109 -3.18 0.26 -8.06
C MET A 109 -3.53 0.69 -6.63
N LEU A 110 -4.82 0.84 -6.31
CA LEU A 110 -5.25 1.20 -4.95
C LEU A 110 -4.84 0.15 -3.92
N TYR A 111 -5.00 -1.14 -4.21
CA TYR A 111 -4.53 -2.19 -3.31
C TYR A 111 -3.00 -2.17 -3.14
N SER A 112 -2.25 -1.92 -4.21
CA SER A 112 -0.78 -1.82 -4.11
C SER A 112 -0.35 -0.62 -3.27
N ASP A 113 -1.00 0.53 -3.47
CA ASP A 113 -0.71 1.75 -2.70
C ASP A 113 -1.06 1.55 -1.22
N ASP A 114 -2.19 0.90 -0.91
CA ASP A 114 -2.60 0.57 0.45
C ASP A 114 -1.59 -0.37 1.14
N PHE A 115 -1.11 -1.40 0.45
CA PHE A 115 -0.08 -2.30 0.99
C PHE A 115 1.24 -1.56 1.23
N ASN A 116 1.65 -0.72 0.29
CA ASN A 116 2.84 0.12 0.44
C ASN A 116 2.72 1.06 1.64
N GLU A 117 1.58 1.75 1.79
CA GLU A 117 1.33 2.65 2.93
C GLU A 117 1.43 1.91 4.26
N LEU A 118 0.84 0.71 4.36
CA LEU A 118 0.93 -0.13 5.57
C LEU A 118 2.39 -0.51 5.88
N ILE A 119 3.15 -0.91 4.86
CA ILE A 119 4.58 -1.29 5.00
C ILE A 119 5.41 -0.08 5.45
N TYR A 120 5.30 1.06 4.77
CA TYR A 120 6.10 2.23 5.05
C TYR A 120 5.73 2.89 6.39
N SER A 121 4.43 2.94 6.74
CA SER A 121 3.99 3.40 8.06
C SER A 121 4.60 2.56 9.19
N HIS A 122 4.71 1.25 8.99
CA HIS A 122 5.37 0.38 9.96
C HIS A 122 6.88 0.62 10.04
N MET A 123 7.55 0.78 8.89
CA MET A 123 8.98 1.11 8.80
C MET A 123 9.29 2.45 9.49
N ASP A 124 8.47 3.47 9.27
CA ASP A 124 8.65 4.79 9.89
C ASP A 124 8.53 4.71 11.41
N ARG A 125 7.54 3.96 11.93
CA ARG A 125 7.42 3.72 13.38
C ARG A 125 8.66 3.00 13.95
N ILE A 126 9.20 2.00 13.25
CA ILE A 126 10.44 1.32 13.65
C ILE A 126 11.62 2.31 13.68
N ASN A 127 11.74 3.14 12.65
CA ASN A 127 12.82 4.12 12.53
C ASN A 127 12.72 5.21 13.61
N GLU A 128 11.52 5.72 13.89
CA GLU A 128 11.28 6.66 14.98
C GLU A 128 11.65 6.09 16.35
N ASN A 129 11.27 4.83 16.60
CA ASN A 129 11.62 4.15 17.85
C ASN A 129 13.13 3.93 17.97
N THR A 130 13.79 3.54 16.88
CA THR A 130 15.26 3.39 16.84
C THR A 130 15.98 4.71 17.13
N ARG A 131 15.52 5.82 16.54
CA ARG A 131 16.06 7.18 16.81
C ARG A 131 15.84 7.61 18.26
N LYS A 132 14.68 7.32 18.85
CA LYS A 132 14.40 7.62 20.27
C LYS A 132 15.29 6.82 21.22
N VAL A 133 15.58 5.56 20.89
CA VAL A 133 16.48 4.70 21.69
C VAL A 133 17.93 5.16 21.59
N SER A 134 18.41 5.56 20.41
CA SER A 134 19.78 6.06 20.25
C SER A 134 20.03 7.38 20.98
N LEU A 135 19.04 8.27 21.01
CA LEU A 135 19.10 9.52 21.78
C LEU A 135 19.13 9.30 23.30
N ARG A 136 18.48 8.24 23.81
CA ARG A 136 18.50 7.89 25.24
C ARG A 136 19.81 7.24 25.71
N HIS A 137 20.59 6.65 24.81
CA HIS A 137 21.90 6.05 25.13
C HIS A 137 23.06 7.03 25.00
N ASN A 138 22.82 8.24 24.48
CA ASN A 138 23.80 9.31 24.32
C ASN A 138 23.63 10.45 25.35
N ILE A 139 22.86 10.21 26.42
CA ILE A 139 22.70 11.08 27.60
C ILE A 139 23.10 10.27 28.82
#